data_AF-A0A7Z1TTS8-F1
#
_entry.id   AF-A0A7Z1TTS8-F1
#
_cell.length_a   1.000
_cell.length_b   1.000
_cell.length_c   1.000
_cell.angle_alpha   90.00
_cell.angle_beta   90.00
_cell.angle_gamma   90.00
#
_symmetry.space_group_name_H-M   'P 1'
#
loop_
_entity.id
_entity.type
_entity.pdbx_description
1 polymer ?
#
loop_
_entity_poly.entity_id
_entity_poly.type
_entity_poly.pdbx_seq_one_letter_code
_entity_poly.pdbx_strand_id
1 'polypeptide(L)' 'MRDRPSSRGDRVADLFRAKEEWHRRQARLPIKEKVRILLELQRQDHPLLERRRKLEWWEEPWPVDP' A
#
# COMPACT_ATOMS: atom_id res chain seq x y z
N MET A 1 18.97 -31.29 -14.56
CA MET A 1 17.88 -30.40 -15.02
C MET A 1 18.44 -28.98 -15.04
N ARG A 2 18.40 -28.27 -16.16
CA ARG A 2 18.87 -26.87 -16.23
C ARG A 2 17.75 -25.97 -15.74
N ASP A 3 17.99 -25.21 -14.68
CA ASP A 3 17.15 -24.07 -14.30
C ASP A 3 17.12 -23.09 -15.45
N ARG A 4 16.00 -23.02 -16.17
CA ARG A 4 15.76 -21.98 -17.16
C ARG A 4 15.60 -20.66 -16.39
N PRO A 5 16.35 -19.60 -16.72
CA PRO A 5 16.10 -18.30 -16.12
C PRO A 5 14.67 -17.87 -16.46
N SER A 6 13.84 -17.71 -15.41
CA SER A 6 12.47 -17.20 -15.48
C SER A 6 12.44 -15.98 -16.40
N SER A 7 11.59 -16.04 -17.43
CA SER A 7 11.44 -14.97 -18.39
C SER A 7 10.87 -13.73 -17.69
N ARG A 8 11.06 -12.53 -18.28
CA ARG A 8 10.46 -11.30 -17.75
C ARG A 8 8.93 -11.42 -17.59
N GLY A 9 8.27 -12.19 -18.46
CA GLY A 9 6.83 -12.49 -18.37
C GLY A 9 6.46 -13.30 -17.12
N ASP A 10 7.27 -14.29 -16.77
CA ASP A 10 7.05 -15.13 -15.59
C ASP A 10 7.13 -14.31 -14.29
N ARG A 11 8.09 -13.36 -14.21
CA ARG A 11 8.23 -12.46 -13.05
C ARG A 11 7.04 -11.52 -12.88
N VAL A 12 6.47 -11.02 -13.98
CA VAL A 12 5.28 -10.14 -13.92
C VAL A 12 4.05 -10.92 -13.45
N ALA A 13 3.89 -12.16 -13.92
CA ALA A 13 2.83 -13.04 -13.44
C ALA A 13 2.96 -13.33 -11.94
N ASP A 14 4.18 -13.56 -11.43
CA ASP A 14 4.45 -13.74 -10.01
C ASP A 14 4.07 -12.51 -9.18
N LEU A 15 4.39 -11.31 -9.66
CA LEU A 15 4.02 -10.06 -8.98
C LEU A 15 2.50 -9.89 -8.89
N PHE A 16 1.75 -10.19 -9.96
CA PHE A 16 0.30 -10.10 -9.91
C PHE A 16 -0.33 -11.11 -8.97
N ARG A 17 0.20 -12.35 -8.92
CA ARG A 17 -0.23 -13.36 -7.95
C ARG A 17 0.03 -12.92 -6.51
N ALA A 18 1.22 -12.39 -6.24
CA ALA A 18 1.57 -11.86 -4.92
C ALA A 18 0.67 -10.69 -4.51
N LYS A 19 0.35 -9.78 -5.45
CA LYS A 19 -0.58 -8.67 -5.23
C LYS A 19 -1.99 -9.16 -4.89
N GLU A 20 -2.48 -10.16 -5.61
CA GLU A 20 -3.80 -10.75 -5.36
C GLU A 20 -3.86 -11.40 -3.97
N GLU A 21 -2.83 -12.17 -3.60
CA GLU A 21 -2.74 -12.77 -2.28
C GLU A 21 -2.71 -11.69 -1.18
N TRP A 22 -1.92 -10.62 -1.39
CA TRP A 22 -1.88 -9.49 -0.47
C TRP A 22 -3.27 -8.85 -0.31
N HIS A 23 -4.01 -8.60 -1.40
CA HIS A 23 -5.38 -8.09 -1.31
C HIS A 23 -6.30 -9.00 -0.47
N ARG A 24 -6.22 -10.32 -0.66
CA ARG A 24 -7.02 -11.27 0.12
C ARG A 24 -6.69 -11.22 1.62
N ARG A 25 -5.41 -11.04 1.97
CA ARG A 25 -4.97 -10.88 3.37
C ARG A 25 -5.47 -9.55 3.95
N GLN A 26 -5.32 -8.44 3.21
CA GLN A 26 -5.81 -7.13 3.62
C GLN A 26 -7.32 -7.10 3.83
N ALA A 27 -8.10 -7.75 2.96
CA ALA A 27 -9.55 -7.81 3.06
C ALA A 27 -10.01 -8.42 4.40
N ARG A 28 -9.25 -9.38 4.93
CA ARG A 28 -9.53 -10.09 6.19
C ARG A 28 -9.09 -9.35 7.45
N LEU A 29 -8.38 -8.23 7.33
CA LEU A 29 -7.96 -7.47 8.50
C LEU A 29 -9.16 -6.89 9.26
N PRO A 30 -9.12 -6.85 10.61
CA PRO A 30 -10.08 -6.12 11.41
C PRO A 30 -10.13 -4.64 11.01
N ILE A 31 -11.29 -4.00 11.18
CA ILE A 31 -11.47 -2.58 10.83
C ILE A 31 -10.45 -1.69 11.54
N LYS A 32 -10.20 -1.93 12.85
CA LYS A 32 -9.21 -1.20 13.64
C LYS A 32 -7.81 -1.22 12.99
N GLU A 33 -7.40 -2.39 12.50
CA GLU A 33 -6.10 -2.55 11.86
C GLU A 33 -6.02 -1.85 10.51
N LYS A 34 -7.12 -1.87 9.74
CA LYS A 34 -7.22 -1.11 8.48
C LYS A 34 -7.11 0.40 8.73
N VAL A 35 -7.76 0.91 9.77
CA VAL A 35 -7.65 2.33 10.17
C VAL A 35 -6.24 2.67 10.60
N ARG A 36 -5.59 1.82 11.41
CA ARG A 36 -4.18 1.99 11.80
C ARG A 36 -3.27 2.13 10.58
N ILE A 37 -3.40 1.23 9.61
CA ILE A 37 -2.63 1.24 8.36
C ILE A 37 -2.91 2.51 7.55
N LEU A 38 -4.18 2.91 7.42
CA LEU A 38 -4.55 4.12 6.69
C LEU A 38 -3.90 5.38 7.28
N LEU A 39 -3.95 5.55 8.60
CA LEU A 39 -3.33 6.69 9.29
C LEU A 39 -1.81 6.67 9.16
N GLU A 40 -1.20 5.48 9.16
CA GLU A 40 0.24 5.33 8.93
C GLU A 40 0.63 5.76 7.51
N LEU A 41 -0.14 5.35 6.49
CA LEU A 41 0.06 5.78 5.10
C LEU A 41 -0.14 7.29 4.94
N GLN A 42 -1.18 7.86 5.56
CA GLN A 42 -1.42 9.31 5.52
C GLN A 42 -0.22 10.11 6.02
N ARG A 43 0.41 9.68 7.12
CA ARG A 43 1.62 10.33 7.67
C ARG A 43 2.83 10.23 6.74
N GLN A 44 2.95 9.14 5.99
CA GLN A 44 4.04 8.97 5.02
C GLN A 44 3.82 9.82 3.76
N ASP A 45 2.57 9.92 3.30
CA ASP A 45 2.20 10.63 2.08
C ASP A 45 2.16 12.15 2.26
N HIS A 46 1.76 12.64 3.44
CA HIS A 46 1.65 14.07 3.74
C HIS A 46 2.87 14.91 3.31
N PRO A 47 4.11 14.60 3.72
CA PRO A 47 5.29 15.37 3.31
C PRO A 47 5.57 15.28 1.81
N LEU A 48 5.07 14.25 1.11
CA LEU A 48 5.22 14.12 -0.34
C LEU A 48 4.21 14.99 -1.09
N LEU A 49 2.99 15.11 -0.56
CA LEU A 49 1.93 15.94 -1.13
C LEU A 49 2.22 17.42 -0.93
N GLU A 50 2.62 17.82 0.29
CA GLU A 50 2.97 19.19 0.64
C GLU A 50 4.08 19.76 -0.26
N ARG A 51 5.06 18.93 -0.63
CA ARG A 51 6.15 19.33 -1.56
C ARG A 51 5.68 19.59 -2.99
N ARG A 52 4.54 19.02 -3.39
CA ARG A 52 4.07 19.06 -4.79
C ARG A 52 2.97 20.10 -5.00
N ARG A 53 2.17 20.38 -3.98
CA ARG A 53 1.04 21.30 -4.06
C ARG A 53 0.60 21.78 -2.69
N LYS A 54 -0.20 22.85 -2.70
CA LYS A 54 -0.96 23.26 -1.52
C LYS A 54 -1.95 22.14 -1.15
N LEU A 55 -1.97 21.79 0.13
CA LEU A 55 -2.89 20.81 0.67
C LEU A 55 -4.29 21.43 0.85
N GLU A 56 -5.30 20.63 0.58
CA GLU A 56 -6.66 20.90 1.01
C GLU A 56 -6.81 20.54 2.49
N TRP A 57 -7.77 21.17 3.17
CA TRP A 57 -7.91 21.04 4.63
C TRP A 57 -8.18 19.61 5.10
N TRP A 58 -8.74 18.74 4.24
CA TRP A 58 -9.00 17.33 4.55
C TRP A 58 -7.79 16.41 4.34
N GLU A 59 -6.71 16.93 3.75
CA GLU A 59 -5.48 16.18 3.44
C GLU A 59 -4.44 16.30 4.54
N GLU A 60 -4.66 17.21 5.47
CA GLU A 60 -3.90 17.26 6.71
C GLU A 60 -4.08 15.96 7.51
N PRO A 61 -3.04 15.48 8.21
CA PRO A 61 -3.11 14.26 9.00
C PRO A 61 -4.20 14.38 10.05
N TRP A 62 -5.06 13.37 10.16
CA TRP A 62 -6.14 13.42 11.13
C TRP A 62 -5.60 13.25 12.55
N PRO A 63 -6.05 14.04 13.53
CA PRO A 63 -5.58 13.98 14.92
C PRO A 63 -6.29 12.86 15.69
N VAL A 64 -6.24 11.63 15.16
CA VAL A 64 -6.90 10.46 15.74
C VAL A 64 -5.87 9.34 15.94
N ASP A 65 -5.96 8.68 17.09
CA ASP A 65 -5.20 7.48 17.40
C ASP A 65 -6.02 6.22 17.10
N PRO A 66 -5.41 5.17 16.52
CA PRO A 66 -6.10 3.97 16.05
C PRO A 66 -6.62 3.01 17.13
#